data_AF-A0A931YRK1-F1
#
_entry.id   AF-A0A931YRK1-F1
#
_cell.length_a   1.000
_cell.length_b   1.000
_cell.length_c   1.000
_cell.angle_alpha   90.00
_cell.angle_beta   90.00
_cell.angle_gamma   90.00
#
_symmetry.space_group_name_H-M   'P 1'
#
loop_
_entity.id
_entity.type
_entity.pdbx_description
1 polymer ?
#
loop_
_entity_poly.entity_id
_entity_poly.type
_entity_poly.pdbx_seq_one_letter_code
_entity_poly.pdbx_strand_id
1 'polypeptide(L)'
;MENKLKGKGGLNIDVKSLSHTSLVEVIKKLKGSNYPELLRLAQKELVERLKLERKGIDNKKIATILVANEYGVAKKKLIAEEWADAIGITRKEFLELIGKR
;
A
#
# COMPACT_ATOMS: atom_id res chain seq x y z
N MET A 1 -8.34 -20.27 10.19
CA MET A 1 -6.89 -19.97 10.04
C MET A 1 -6.65 -18.51 10.40
N GLU A 2 -6.17 -18.22 11.60
CA GLU A 2 -5.80 -16.87 12.04
C GLU A 2 -4.38 -16.55 11.55
N ASN A 3 -4.24 -15.66 10.56
CA ASN A 3 -2.94 -15.17 10.12
C ASN A 3 -2.54 -13.94 10.94
N LYS A 4 -2.10 -14.16 12.18
CA LYS A 4 -1.48 -13.14 13.03
C LYS A 4 0.00 -13.03 12.65
N LEU A 5 0.41 -11.89 12.08
CA LEU A 5 1.81 -11.65 11.72
C LEU A 5 2.50 -10.77 12.75
N LYS A 6 3.66 -11.25 13.19
CA LYS A 6 4.47 -10.75 14.31
C LYS A 6 5.51 -9.76 13.80
N GLY A 7 5.29 -8.46 13.98
CA GLY A 7 6.35 -7.47 13.78
C GLY A 7 7.43 -7.62 14.86
N LYS A 8 8.71 -7.48 14.51
CA LYS A 8 9.79 -7.33 15.52
C LYS A 8 9.44 -6.14 16.42
N GLY A 9 9.12 -6.43 17.69
CA GLY A 9 8.63 -5.44 18.67
C GLY A 9 7.29 -5.78 19.34
N GLY A 10 6.62 -6.88 18.98
CA GLY A 10 5.41 -7.34 19.68
C GLY A 10 4.11 -6.63 19.25
N LEU A 11 4.17 -5.77 18.24
CA LEU A 11 3.02 -5.09 17.67
C LEU A 11 2.36 -6.00 16.62
N ASN A 12 1.25 -6.65 17.01
CA ASN A 12 0.41 -7.48 16.15
C ASN A 12 -0.79 -6.65 15.68
N ILE A 13 -0.79 -6.24 14.41
CA ILE A 13 -1.97 -5.61 13.78
C ILE A 13 -2.62 -6.66 12.88
N ASP A 14 -3.86 -7.03 13.18
CA ASP A 14 -4.65 -7.82 12.26
C ASP A 14 -5.22 -6.92 11.15
N VAL A 15 -4.47 -6.81 10.06
CA VAL A 15 -4.84 -5.96 8.93
C VAL A 15 -6.13 -6.42 8.23
N LYS A 16 -6.53 -7.70 8.40
CA LYS A 16 -7.71 -8.29 7.77
C LYS A 16 -9.01 -7.89 8.45
N SER A 17 -9.00 -7.58 9.75
CA SER A 17 -10.20 -7.08 10.45
C SER A 17 -10.39 -5.58 10.33
N LEU A 18 -9.40 -4.83 9.82
CA LEU A 18 -9.53 -3.39 9.61
C LEU A 18 -10.53 -3.07 8.50
N SER A 19 -11.30 -1.99 8.66
CA SER A 19 -12.08 -1.43 7.56
C SER A 19 -11.15 -0.80 6.50
N HIS A 20 -11.64 -0.57 5.28
CA HIS A 20 -10.87 0.11 4.22
C HIS A 20 -10.29 1.45 4.72
N THR A 21 -11.10 2.27 5.39
CA THR A 21 -10.66 3.57 5.96
C THR A 21 -9.59 3.37 7.03
N SER A 22 -9.81 2.43 7.96
CA SER A 22 -8.87 2.14 9.04
C SER A 22 -7.53 1.62 8.51
N LEU A 23 -7.55 0.84 7.44
CA LEU A 23 -6.35 0.32 6.78
C LEU A 23 -5.53 1.47 6.17
N VAL A 24 -6.19 2.43 5.50
CA VAL A 24 -5.54 3.65 5.00
C VAL A 24 -4.96 4.49 6.14
N GLU A 25 -5.67 4.63 7.27
CA GLU A 25 -5.17 5.34 8.44
C GLU A 25 -3.97 4.64 9.09
N VAL A 26 -4.00 3.32 9.20
CA VAL A 26 -2.88 2.53 9.72
C VAL A 26 -1.66 2.70 8.82
N ILE A 27 -1.81 2.64 7.50
CA ILE A 27 -0.72 2.90 6.56
C ILE A 27 -0.14 4.31 6.75
N LYS A 28 -1.00 5.32 6.94
CA LYS A 28 -0.57 6.70 7.21
C LYS A 28 0.16 6.84 8.55
N LYS A 29 -0.23 6.10 9.60
CA LYS A 29 0.43 6.11 10.91
C LYS A 29 1.74 5.33 10.92
N LEU A 30 1.81 4.24 10.15
CA LEU A 30 3.04 3.47 9.95
C LEU A 30 4.04 4.20 9.03
N LYS A 31 3.57 5.23 8.33
CA LYS A 31 4.40 6.13 7.54
C LYS A 31 5.46 6.81 8.42
N GLY A 32 6.76 6.67 8.10
CA GLY A 32 7.85 7.20 8.92
C GLY A 32 8.11 6.45 10.26
N SER A 33 7.40 5.35 10.52
CA SER A 33 7.64 4.51 11.70
C SER A 33 8.75 3.48 11.45
N ASN A 34 9.29 2.91 12.53
CA ASN A 34 10.28 1.82 12.48
C ASN A 34 9.68 0.43 12.16
N TYR A 35 8.48 0.38 11.56
CA TYR A 35 7.77 -0.87 11.23
C TYR A 35 7.50 -1.05 9.73
N PRO A 36 8.54 -1.15 8.88
CA PRO A 36 8.40 -1.27 7.43
C PRO A 36 7.67 -2.55 7.00
N GLU A 37 7.79 -3.64 7.77
CA GLU A 37 7.09 -4.90 7.47
C GLU A 37 5.58 -4.78 7.68
N LEU A 38 5.14 -4.15 8.77
CA LEU A 38 3.71 -3.88 9.01
C LEU A 38 3.12 -2.94 7.95
N LEU A 39 3.90 -1.95 7.52
CA LEU A 39 3.51 -1.06 6.43
C LEU A 39 3.26 -1.85 5.15
N ARG A 40 4.20 -2.73 4.76
CA ARG A 40 4.09 -3.55 3.55
C ARG A 40 2.88 -4.51 3.62
N LEU A 41 2.61 -5.08 4.79
CA LEU A 41 1.44 -5.93 5.01
C LEU A 41 0.13 -5.16 4.86
N ALA A 42 0.01 -3.99 5.49
CA ALA A 42 -1.19 -3.17 5.38
C ALA A 42 -1.41 -2.67 3.93
N GLN A 43 -0.34 -2.31 3.22
CA GLN A 43 -0.39 -1.95 1.80
C GLN A 43 -0.86 -3.12 0.92
N LYS A 44 -0.36 -4.34 1.17
CA LYS A 44 -0.77 -5.54 0.44
C LYS A 44 -2.24 -5.84 0.63
N GLU A 45 -2.70 -5.86 1.88
CA GLU A 45 -4.11 -6.09 2.21
C GLU A 45 -5.00 -5.03 1.55
N LEU A 46 -4.56 -3.76 1.52
CA LEU A 46 -5.32 -2.68 0.87
C LEU A 46 -5.48 -3.01 -0.60
N VAL A 47 -4.40 -3.36 -1.30
CA VAL A 47 -4.45 -3.71 -2.72
C VAL A 47 -5.26 -4.96 -2.99
N GLU A 48 -5.18 -6.00 -2.16
CA GLU A 48 -6.01 -7.21 -2.34
C GLU A 48 -7.50 -6.89 -2.25
N ARG A 49 -7.91 -6.00 -1.34
CA ARG A 49 -9.31 -5.54 -1.27
C ARG A 49 -9.72 -4.73 -2.48
N LEU A 50 -8.84 -3.84 -2.94
CA LEU A 50 -9.08 -3.01 -4.12
C LEU A 50 -9.29 -3.85 -5.37
N LYS A 51 -8.55 -4.97 -5.52
CA LYS A 51 -8.76 -5.96 -6.58
C LYS A 51 -10.15 -6.58 -6.54
N LEU A 52 -10.67 -6.85 -5.34
CA LEU A 52 -11.96 -7.50 -5.13
C LEU A 52 -13.13 -6.52 -5.28
N GLU A 53 -12.97 -5.27 -4.88
CA GLU A 53 -14.07 -4.31 -4.82
C GLU A 53 -14.43 -3.70 -6.19
N ARG A 54 -13.52 -3.71 -7.20
CA ARG A 54 -13.71 -3.26 -8.61
C ARG A 54 -14.74 -2.13 -8.84
N LYS A 55 -14.87 -1.18 -7.91
CA LYS A 55 -15.85 -0.09 -7.96
C LYS A 55 -15.22 1.18 -7.40
N GLY A 56 -14.86 2.08 -8.31
CA GLY A 56 -14.71 3.50 -8.00
C GLY A 56 -13.54 3.90 -7.10
N ILE A 57 -12.48 3.10 -6.97
CA ILE A 57 -11.32 3.55 -6.20
C ILE A 57 -10.47 4.50 -7.03
N ASP A 58 -10.11 5.63 -6.43
CA ASP A 58 -9.16 6.59 -6.97
C ASP A 58 -7.75 5.99 -6.99
N ASN A 59 -7.36 5.46 -8.15
CA ASN A 59 -6.03 4.91 -8.42
C ASN A 59 -4.90 5.90 -8.05
N LYS A 60 -5.14 7.21 -8.14
CA LYS A 60 -4.16 8.23 -7.73
C LYS A 60 -3.89 8.18 -6.24
N LYS A 61 -4.96 8.05 -5.44
CA LYS A 61 -4.86 7.98 -3.98
C LYS A 61 -4.11 6.72 -3.55
N ILE A 62 -4.40 5.58 -4.19
CA ILE A 62 -3.71 4.32 -3.91
C ILE A 62 -2.23 4.41 -4.29
N ALA A 63 -1.93 4.86 -5.50
CA ALA A 63 -0.55 5.00 -5.97
C ALA A 63 0.26 5.93 -5.06
N THR A 64 -0.35 7.03 -4.60
CA THR A 64 0.25 7.97 -3.62
C THR A 64 0.55 7.30 -2.28
N ILE A 65 -0.35 6.45 -1.78
CA ILE A 65 -0.17 5.69 -0.53
C ILE A 65 0.98 4.68 -0.66
N LEU A 66 1.06 3.99 -1.81
CA LEU A 66 2.08 2.98 -2.07
C LEU A 66 3.50 3.59 -2.13
N VAL A 67 3.64 4.81 -2.63
CA VAL A 67 4.95 5.49 -2.74
C VAL A 67 5.25 6.45 -1.59
N ALA A 68 4.37 6.54 -0.59
CA ALA A 68 4.39 7.62 0.41
C ALA A 68 5.70 7.75 1.20
N ASN A 69 6.49 6.69 1.34
CA ASN A 69 7.76 6.64 2.08
C ASN A 69 9.00 6.43 1.22
N GLU A 70 8.82 6.30 -0.10
CA GLU A 70 9.87 5.83 -0.97
C GLU A 70 10.49 7.01 -1.71
N TYR A 71 11.68 7.38 -1.25
CA TYR A 71 12.48 8.45 -1.81
C TYR A 71 13.26 7.93 -3.02
N GLY A 72 13.18 8.65 -4.15
CA GLY A 72 13.95 8.37 -5.35
C GLY A 72 13.18 7.66 -6.48
N VAL A 73 13.56 8.00 -7.72
CA VAL A 73 12.92 7.50 -8.94
C VAL A 73 13.06 6.00 -9.11
N ALA A 74 14.19 5.42 -8.71
CA ALA A 74 14.44 3.97 -8.83
C ALA A 74 13.46 3.16 -7.97
N LYS A 75 13.24 3.58 -6.71
CA LYS A 75 12.29 2.96 -5.79
C LYS A 75 10.84 3.12 -6.27
N LYS A 76 10.46 4.31 -6.72
CA LYS A 76 9.13 4.55 -7.33
C LYS A 76 8.88 3.64 -8.55
N LYS A 77 9.91 3.42 -9.38
CA LYS A 77 9.84 2.51 -10.54
C LYS A 77 9.64 1.04 -10.13
N LEU A 78 10.29 0.59 -9.06
CA LEU A 78 10.13 -0.77 -8.52
C LEU A 78 8.74 -0.96 -7.92
N ILE A 79 8.23 0.03 -7.19
CA ILE A 79 6.86 -0.02 -6.64
C ILE A 79 5.84 -0.03 -7.76
N ALA A 80 6.03 0.79 -8.81
CA ALA A 80 5.15 0.78 -9.96
C ALA A 80 5.18 -0.57 -10.69
N GLU A 81 6.33 -1.25 -10.74
CA GLU A 81 6.45 -2.58 -11.32
C GLU A 81 5.77 -3.66 -10.47
N GLU A 82 5.87 -3.55 -9.15
CA GLU A 82 5.26 -4.49 -8.20
C GLU A 82 3.73 -4.31 -8.09
N TRP A 83 3.22 -3.08 -8.20
CA TRP A 83 1.85 -2.75 -7.79
C TRP A 83 0.93 -2.21 -8.89
N ALA A 84 1.44 -1.81 -10.07
CA ALA A 84 0.57 -1.23 -11.09
C ALA A 84 -0.50 -2.20 -11.60
N ASP A 85 -0.09 -3.41 -11.97
CA ASP A 85 -1.01 -4.49 -12.35
C ASP A 85 -2.01 -4.78 -11.22
N ALA A 86 -1.52 -4.68 -9.98
CA ALA A 86 -2.30 -4.99 -8.80
C ALA A 86 -3.47 -4.02 -8.56
N ILE A 87 -3.39 -2.79 -9.07
CA ILE A 87 -4.48 -1.80 -9.04
C ILE A 87 -5.12 -1.59 -10.42
N GLY A 88 -4.81 -2.47 -11.39
CA GLY A 88 -5.44 -2.50 -12.71
C GLY A 88 -5.01 -1.39 -13.66
N ILE A 89 -3.79 -0.86 -13.51
CA ILE A 89 -3.22 0.14 -14.42
C ILE A 89 -1.83 -0.28 -14.91
N THR A 90 -1.34 0.36 -15.96
CA THR A 90 0.03 0.15 -16.43
C THR A 90 1.04 0.83 -15.50
N ARG A 91 2.28 0.33 -15.52
CA ARG A 91 3.41 0.98 -14.85
C ARG A 91 3.54 2.46 -15.23
N LYS A 92 3.29 2.80 -16.49
CA LYS A 92 3.35 4.19 -16.99
C LYS A 92 2.30 5.05 -16.31
N GLU A 93 1.03 4.60 -16.32
CA GLU A 93 -0.07 5.30 -15.66
C GLU A 93 0.19 5.46 -14.16
N PHE A 94 0.70 4.43 -13.49
CA PHE A 94 1.08 4.51 -12.08
C PHE A 94 2.09 5.64 -11.82
N LEU A 95 3.14 5.71 -12.64
CA LEU A 95 4.17 6.76 -12.54
C LEU A 95 3.62 8.15 -12.86
N GLU A 96 2.66 8.26 -13.79
CA GLU A 96 1.96 9.51 -14.10
C GLU A 96 1.09 9.98 -12.93
N LEU A 97 0.39 9.07 -12.24
CA LEU A 97 -0.46 9.37 -11.10
C LEU A 97 0.29 9.93 -9.89
N ILE A 98 1.50 9.42 -9.62
CA ILE A 98 2.34 9.85 -8.48
C ILE A 98 3.26 11.03 -8.80
N GLY A 99 3.19 11.55 -10.02
CA GLY A 99 3.98 12.70 -10.47
C GLY A 99 5.44 12.37 -10.76
N LYS A 100 5.79 12.44 -12.05
CA LYS A 100 7.10 12.94 -12.48
C LYS A 100 7.08 14.47 -12.32
N ARG A 101 7.82 14.98 -11.34
CA ARG A 101 8.72 16.10 -11.56
C ARG A 101 10.07 15.67 -11.03
#